data_AF-F4L1P1-F1
#
_entry.id   AF-F4L1P1-F1
#
_cell.length_a   1.000
_cell.length_b   1.000
_cell.length_c   1.000
_cell.angle_alpha   90.00
_cell.angle_beta   90.00
_cell.angle_gamma   90.00
#
_symmetry.space_group_name_H-M   'P 1'
#
loop_
_entity.id
_entity.type
_entity.pdbx_description
1 polymer ?
#
loop_
_entity_poly.entity_id
_entity_poly.type
_entity_poly.pdbx_seq_one_letter_code
_entity_poly.pdbx_strand_id
1 'polypeptide(L)'
;MIHQSAHLVNHRLRSVPFVEVLLPYTERLLAEIDSEVPLRLVDKLHATLLSNMSFVAEVTLQEELDQFIISGQRSYQRFVAETIVSLESKYPVLDEILKNIASNYLNHIQNICTNLRKDWLQLAAVFSLEASAYSGIRDIDTSLGDGHHGEGTALITLVDGTKLIYKPRNIDTALAYNSFLSWVNHKLGTNLKTIKCISCGSYGWLAFIPNEGVDTPEELSMYYYQAGILLAVTLLLGSKDCHFENVIASGKYPVIIDHETIIQPVLSKQSVRTWDEQHQIPYCSILESMLIVNRDRGVPLAFAGYGIKGKTEAMELVKQVVHANSIDSKRSNHFLSRKLVKENIPTYEGQYVFANDYKHNLISGFSAAYDMFMASREELFAEDSPILAFANQNVRYVWRPTYVYFRILKYLRKASFMGSFASYRSKLYELIAKAYQKGNMEDYRFILAYEIDQLLKGDIPLFNVNSSKHHLLGNETIQTFQYDCIENIKNRISLFSPEHKGEQIEYITNWLRIPLLP
;
A
#
# COMPACT_ATOMS: atom_id res chain seq x y z
N MET A 1 0.26 -39.02 16.44
CA MET A 1 -0.38 -37.77 16.95
C MET A 1 -0.60 -36.75 15.83
N ILE A 2 -0.90 -37.21 14.60
CA ILE A 2 -1.05 -36.39 13.38
C ILE A 2 -2.53 -36.02 13.10
N HIS A 3 -3.47 -36.59 13.86
CA HIS A 3 -4.90 -36.54 13.52
C HIS A 3 -5.77 -35.55 14.30
N GLN A 4 -5.26 -34.86 15.33
CA GLN A 4 -6.09 -33.92 16.13
C GLN A 4 -5.89 -32.44 15.78
N SER A 5 -4.75 -32.06 15.19
CA SER A 5 -4.50 -30.71 14.64
C SER A 5 -5.15 -30.48 13.26
N ALA A 6 -5.43 -31.55 12.50
CA ALA A 6 -6.07 -31.48 11.18
C ALA A 6 -7.52 -30.98 11.21
N HIS A 7 -8.22 -31.04 12.36
CA HIS A 7 -9.66 -30.74 12.44
C HIS A 7 -9.99 -29.24 12.53
N LEU A 8 -9.08 -28.42 13.09
CA LEU A 8 -9.26 -26.95 13.19
C LEU A 8 -8.82 -26.23 11.90
N VAL A 9 -7.82 -26.77 11.19
CA VAL A 9 -7.34 -26.28 9.89
C VAL A 9 -8.36 -26.55 8.77
N ASN A 10 -9.10 -27.66 8.86
CA ASN A 10 -10.11 -28.05 7.86
C ASN A 10 -11.24 -27.02 7.69
N HIS A 11 -11.67 -26.34 8.76
CA HIS A 11 -12.85 -25.47 8.68
C HIS A 11 -12.58 -24.12 8.00
N ARG A 12 -11.38 -23.54 8.17
CA ARG A 12 -10.96 -22.31 7.48
C ARG A 12 -10.63 -22.56 6.01
N LEU A 13 -10.03 -23.70 5.69
CA LEU A 13 -9.73 -24.06 4.30
C LEU A 13 -11.01 -24.34 3.51
N ARG A 14 -12.03 -24.96 4.14
CA ARG A 14 -13.33 -25.24 3.49
C ARG A 14 -14.07 -23.99 3.02
N SER A 15 -13.80 -22.81 3.59
CA SER A 15 -14.38 -21.55 3.09
C SER A 15 -13.65 -20.95 1.90
N VAL A 16 -12.43 -21.39 1.60
CA VAL A 16 -11.66 -20.93 0.44
C VAL A 16 -12.24 -21.59 -0.82
N PRO A 17 -12.77 -20.84 -1.80
CA PRO A 17 -13.35 -21.42 -3.00
C PRO A 17 -12.34 -22.25 -3.81
N PHE A 18 -12.77 -23.42 -4.27
CA PHE A 18 -12.00 -24.34 -5.10
C PHE A 18 -10.67 -24.79 -4.49
N VAL A 19 -10.58 -24.79 -3.15
CA VAL A 19 -9.33 -25.06 -2.42
C VAL A 19 -8.69 -26.39 -2.83
N GLU A 20 -9.48 -27.42 -3.09
CA GLU A 20 -9.00 -28.76 -3.44
C GLU A 20 -8.25 -28.78 -4.78
N VAL A 21 -8.64 -27.92 -5.74
CA VAL A 21 -7.94 -27.76 -7.03
C VAL A 21 -6.58 -27.07 -6.85
N LEU A 22 -6.43 -26.26 -5.80
CA LEU A 22 -5.25 -25.41 -5.57
C LEU A 22 -4.18 -26.08 -4.70
N LEU A 23 -4.54 -27.11 -3.92
CA LEU A 23 -3.61 -27.82 -3.02
C LEU A 23 -2.31 -28.27 -3.70
N PRO A 24 -2.30 -28.83 -4.92
CA PRO A 24 -1.07 -29.28 -5.58
C PRO A 24 -0.01 -28.17 -5.74
N TYR A 25 -0.42 -26.91 -5.89
CA TYR A 25 0.51 -25.77 -6.05
C TYR A 25 1.22 -25.39 -4.74
N THR A 26 0.76 -25.91 -3.60
CA THR A 26 1.26 -25.52 -2.27
C THR A 26 2.21 -26.54 -1.64
N GLU A 27 2.39 -27.71 -2.26
CA GLU A 27 3.24 -28.79 -1.73
C GLU A 27 4.66 -28.32 -1.45
N ARG A 28 5.21 -27.50 -2.35
CA ARG A 28 6.55 -26.92 -2.22
C ARG A 28 6.69 -26.04 -0.97
N LEU A 29 5.69 -25.21 -0.67
CA LEU A 29 5.69 -24.39 0.56
C LEU A 29 5.78 -25.30 1.79
N LEU A 30 4.96 -26.35 1.85
CA LEU A 30 4.92 -27.25 3.00
C LEU A 30 6.22 -28.06 3.16
N ALA A 31 6.93 -28.33 2.06
CA ALA A 31 8.18 -29.08 2.06
C ALA A 31 9.42 -28.21 2.35
N GLU A 32 9.44 -26.96 1.89
CA GLU A 32 10.64 -26.09 1.88
C GLU A 32 10.57 -24.90 2.84
N ILE A 33 9.47 -24.71 3.57
CA ILE A 33 9.37 -23.63 4.57
C ILE A 33 10.44 -23.81 5.66
N ASP A 34 10.98 -22.69 6.14
CA ASP A 34 12.08 -22.70 7.12
C ASP A 34 11.65 -23.45 8.40
N SER A 35 12.51 -24.34 8.89
CA SER A 35 12.27 -25.16 10.08
C SER A 35 12.05 -24.36 11.36
N GLU A 36 12.47 -23.09 11.40
CA GLU A 36 12.22 -22.19 12.53
C GLU A 36 10.77 -21.69 12.60
N VAL A 37 10.00 -21.80 11.51
CA VAL A 37 8.59 -21.40 11.46
C VAL A 37 7.74 -22.40 12.24
N PRO A 38 7.05 -22.01 13.32
CA PRO A 38 6.23 -22.95 14.09
C PRO A 38 5.09 -23.54 13.24
N LEU A 39 4.73 -24.80 13.46
CA LEU A 39 3.67 -25.49 12.71
C LEU A 39 2.35 -24.71 12.61
N ARG A 40 1.93 -24.04 13.70
CA ARG A 40 0.72 -23.20 13.70
C ARG A 40 0.82 -22.02 12.74
N LEU A 41 2.02 -21.45 12.57
CA LEU A 41 2.28 -20.38 11.63
C LEU A 41 2.33 -20.93 10.19
N VAL A 42 2.90 -22.12 9.97
CA VAL A 42 2.83 -22.80 8.67
C VAL A 42 1.38 -22.96 8.20
N ASP A 43 0.48 -23.42 9.09
CA ASP A 43 -0.96 -23.56 8.78
C ASP A 43 -1.60 -22.21 8.38
N LYS A 44 -1.26 -21.12 9.07
CA LYS A 44 -1.74 -19.77 8.75
C LYS A 44 -1.23 -19.31 7.39
N LEU A 45 0.06 -19.44 7.14
CA LEU A 45 0.70 -19.04 5.88
C LEU A 45 0.15 -19.84 4.70
N HIS A 46 -0.08 -21.14 4.88
CA HIS A 46 -0.71 -21.99 3.87
C HIS A 46 -2.13 -21.55 3.55
N ALA A 47 -2.96 -21.25 4.56
CA ALA A 47 -4.30 -20.74 4.36
C ALA A 47 -4.31 -19.37 3.65
N THR A 48 -3.36 -18.49 3.98
CA THR A 48 -3.18 -17.20 3.29
C THR A 48 -2.81 -17.41 1.82
N LEU A 49 -1.86 -18.30 1.52
CA LEU A 49 -1.48 -18.63 0.15
C LEU A 49 -2.67 -19.15 -0.67
N LEU A 50 -3.42 -20.12 -0.13
CA LEU A 50 -4.60 -20.68 -0.77
C LEU A 50 -5.67 -19.62 -1.00
N SER A 51 -5.86 -18.68 -0.07
CA SER A 51 -6.81 -17.57 -0.23
C SER A 51 -6.41 -16.64 -1.38
N ASN A 52 -5.12 -16.34 -1.51
CA ASN A 52 -4.58 -15.51 -2.60
C ASN A 52 -4.73 -16.22 -3.96
N MET A 53 -4.38 -17.50 -4.03
CA MET A 53 -4.56 -18.31 -5.23
C MET A 53 -6.04 -18.41 -5.64
N SER A 54 -6.91 -18.67 -4.66
CA SER A 54 -8.36 -18.75 -4.89
C SER A 54 -8.92 -17.44 -5.41
N PHE A 55 -8.50 -16.30 -4.85
CA PHE A 55 -8.91 -14.99 -5.37
C PHE A 55 -8.61 -14.85 -6.87
N VAL A 56 -7.45 -15.34 -7.34
CA VAL A 56 -7.08 -15.27 -8.76
C VAL A 56 -7.83 -16.31 -9.61
N ALA A 57 -8.01 -17.53 -9.10
CA ALA A 57 -8.58 -18.65 -9.84
C ALA A 57 -10.11 -18.69 -9.84
N GLU A 58 -10.78 -18.12 -8.83
CA GLU A 58 -12.22 -18.29 -8.54
C GLU A 58 -13.11 -18.10 -9.77
N VAL A 59 -12.85 -17.04 -10.56
CA VAL A 59 -13.68 -16.71 -11.72
C VAL A 59 -13.56 -17.76 -12.81
N THR A 60 -12.33 -18.18 -13.12
CA THR A 60 -12.09 -19.21 -14.15
C THR A 60 -12.62 -20.57 -13.70
N LEU A 61 -12.37 -20.96 -12.45
CA LEU A 61 -12.81 -22.26 -11.92
C LEU A 61 -14.33 -22.33 -11.76
N GLN A 62 -14.99 -21.22 -11.44
CA GLN A 62 -16.45 -21.17 -11.46
C GLN A 62 -17.01 -21.32 -12.89
N GLU A 63 -16.42 -20.65 -13.88
CA GLU A 63 -16.85 -20.79 -15.28
C GLU A 63 -16.66 -22.25 -15.78
N GLU A 64 -15.56 -22.92 -15.39
CA GLU A 64 -15.33 -24.34 -15.70
C GLU A 64 -16.35 -25.24 -14.98
N LEU A 65 -16.67 -24.97 -13.71
CA LEU A 65 -17.71 -25.72 -12.97
C LEU A 65 -19.09 -25.56 -13.64
N ASP A 66 -19.43 -24.35 -14.07
CA ASP A 66 -20.68 -24.08 -14.77
C ASP A 66 -20.75 -24.89 -16.09
N GLN A 67 -19.67 -24.98 -16.86
CA GLN A 67 -19.60 -25.81 -18.07
C GLN A 67 -19.69 -27.31 -17.76
N PHE A 68 -19.02 -27.76 -16.70
CA PHE A 68 -19.09 -29.13 -16.21
C PHE A 68 -20.54 -29.53 -15.88
N ILE A 69 -21.27 -28.64 -15.20
CA ILE A 69 -22.70 -28.79 -14.88
C ILE A 69 -23.56 -28.81 -16.15
N ILE A 70 -23.29 -27.94 -17.12
CA ILE A 70 -24.03 -27.90 -18.40
C ILE A 70 -23.84 -29.21 -19.19
N SER A 71 -22.67 -29.85 -19.10
CA SER A 71 -22.40 -31.15 -19.74
C SER A 71 -23.14 -32.35 -19.09
N GLY A 72 -23.97 -32.10 -18.08
CA GLY A 72 -24.78 -33.11 -17.38
C GLY A 72 -24.07 -33.76 -16.20
N GLN A 73 -22.83 -33.36 -15.90
CA GLN A 73 -22.10 -33.90 -14.75
C GLN A 73 -22.52 -33.22 -13.44
N ARG A 74 -22.48 -33.97 -12.33
CA ARG A 74 -23.00 -33.54 -11.01
C ARG A 74 -22.13 -33.92 -9.81
N SER A 75 -20.98 -34.56 -10.03
CA SER A 75 -20.06 -34.91 -8.94
C SER A 75 -18.97 -33.86 -8.80
N TYR A 76 -18.96 -33.15 -7.67
CA TYR A 76 -17.93 -32.14 -7.37
C TYR A 76 -16.54 -32.77 -7.24
N GLN A 77 -16.43 -33.95 -6.62
CA GLN A 77 -15.16 -34.68 -6.53
C GLN A 77 -14.59 -35.04 -7.90
N ARG A 78 -15.49 -35.42 -8.84
CA ARG A 78 -15.09 -35.69 -10.23
C ARG A 78 -14.63 -34.42 -10.92
N PHE A 79 -15.34 -33.30 -10.73
CA PHE A 79 -14.90 -31.99 -11.22
C PHE A 79 -13.48 -31.67 -10.73
N VAL A 80 -13.22 -31.75 -9.43
CA VAL A 80 -11.89 -31.48 -8.85
C VAL A 80 -10.81 -32.36 -9.50
N ALA A 81 -11.04 -33.67 -9.59
CA ALA A 81 -10.08 -34.60 -10.17
C ALA A 81 -9.78 -34.30 -11.66
N GLU A 82 -10.82 -34.05 -12.47
CA GLU A 82 -10.66 -33.72 -13.89
C GLU A 82 -10.00 -32.35 -14.09
N THR A 83 -10.34 -31.36 -13.25
CA THR A 83 -9.76 -30.02 -13.32
C THR A 83 -8.28 -30.05 -12.95
N ILE A 84 -7.86 -30.73 -11.88
CA ILE A 84 -6.43 -30.84 -11.51
C ILE A 84 -5.60 -31.39 -12.68
N VAL A 85 -6.09 -32.44 -13.36
CA VAL A 85 -5.38 -33.07 -14.47
C VAL A 85 -5.34 -32.20 -15.72
N SER A 86 -6.38 -31.41 -15.97
CA SER A 86 -6.53 -30.64 -17.21
C SER A 86 -6.15 -29.15 -17.11
N LEU A 87 -5.92 -28.62 -15.90
CA LEU A 87 -5.74 -27.19 -15.65
C LEU A 87 -4.64 -26.56 -16.51
N GLU A 88 -3.44 -27.16 -16.54
CA GLU A 88 -2.31 -26.68 -17.35
C GLU A 88 -2.63 -26.66 -18.85
N SER A 89 -3.33 -27.70 -19.35
CA SER A 89 -3.67 -27.81 -20.77
C SER A 89 -4.82 -26.87 -21.20
N LYS A 90 -5.83 -26.68 -20.35
CA LYS A 90 -7.02 -25.84 -20.65
C LYS A 90 -6.80 -24.37 -20.31
N TYR A 91 -6.06 -24.10 -19.25
CA TYR A 91 -5.84 -22.77 -18.67
C TYR A 91 -4.36 -22.52 -18.36
N PRO A 92 -3.46 -22.58 -19.38
CA PRO A 92 -2.03 -22.48 -19.19
C PRO A 92 -1.59 -21.16 -18.54
N VAL A 93 -2.33 -20.06 -18.76
CA VAL A 93 -2.03 -18.77 -18.13
C VAL A 93 -2.34 -18.81 -16.64
N LEU A 94 -3.46 -19.44 -16.24
CA LEU A 94 -3.83 -19.57 -14.84
C LEU A 94 -2.83 -20.47 -14.10
N ASP A 95 -2.44 -21.59 -14.71
CA ASP A 95 -1.43 -22.49 -14.17
C ASP A 95 -0.10 -21.77 -13.90
N GLU A 96 0.41 -20.98 -14.85
CA GLU A 96 1.64 -20.20 -14.67
C GLU A 96 1.50 -19.17 -13.55
N ILE A 97 0.39 -18.44 -13.49
CA ILE A 97 0.12 -17.46 -12.43
C ILE A 97 0.09 -18.14 -11.04
N LEU A 98 -0.56 -19.31 -10.92
CA LEU A 98 -0.62 -20.05 -9.65
C LEU A 98 0.77 -20.55 -9.21
N LYS A 99 1.58 -21.07 -10.14
CA LYS A 99 2.99 -21.47 -9.87
C LYS A 99 3.82 -20.28 -9.39
N ASN A 100 3.65 -19.11 -10.01
CA ASN A 100 4.36 -17.89 -9.65
C ASN A 100 3.93 -17.37 -8.27
N ILE A 101 2.63 -17.36 -7.96
CA ILE A 101 2.11 -16.98 -6.64
C ILE A 101 2.70 -17.89 -5.55
N ALA A 102 2.71 -19.21 -5.76
CA ALA A 102 3.29 -20.17 -4.83
C ALA A 102 4.77 -19.89 -4.56
N SER A 103 5.55 -19.78 -5.63
CA SER A 103 7.00 -19.64 -5.57
C SER A 103 7.41 -18.32 -4.93
N ASN A 104 6.77 -17.23 -5.34
CA ASN A 104 7.05 -15.90 -4.80
C ASN A 104 6.69 -15.79 -3.32
N TYR A 105 5.56 -16.39 -2.90
CA TYR A 105 5.16 -16.39 -1.49
C TYR A 105 6.15 -17.17 -0.62
N LEU A 106 6.60 -18.34 -1.06
CA LEU A 106 7.63 -19.11 -0.37
C LEU A 106 8.94 -18.30 -0.25
N ASN A 107 9.40 -17.73 -1.37
CA ASN A 107 10.61 -16.90 -1.38
C ASN A 107 10.49 -15.72 -0.41
N HIS A 108 9.33 -15.06 -0.36
CA HIS A 108 9.10 -13.94 0.54
C HIS A 108 9.23 -14.33 2.02
N ILE A 109 8.64 -15.46 2.42
CA ILE A 109 8.75 -15.97 3.80
C ILE A 109 10.19 -16.38 4.12
N GLN A 110 10.89 -17.05 3.19
CA GLN A 110 12.29 -17.42 3.35
C GLN A 110 13.21 -16.20 3.46
N ASN A 111 12.95 -15.16 2.67
CA ASN A 111 13.66 -13.89 2.73
C ASN A 111 13.46 -13.21 4.09
N ILE A 112 12.23 -13.16 4.61
CA ILE A 112 11.93 -12.64 5.95
C ILE A 112 12.75 -13.39 7.01
N CYS A 113 12.70 -14.72 7.03
CA CYS A 113 13.39 -15.53 8.05
C CYS A 113 14.92 -15.38 7.95
N THR A 114 15.45 -15.38 6.73
CA THR A 114 16.89 -15.22 6.48
C THR A 114 17.38 -13.84 6.87
N ASN A 115 16.68 -12.79 6.48
CA ASN A 115 17.05 -11.41 6.80
C ASN A 115 16.91 -11.12 8.30
N LEU A 116 15.87 -11.66 8.96
CA LEU A 116 15.70 -11.51 10.41
C LEU A 116 16.90 -12.06 11.18
N ARG A 117 17.37 -13.26 10.82
CA ARG A 117 18.54 -13.88 11.45
C ARG A 117 19.81 -13.10 11.17
N LYS A 118 20.03 -12.75 9.90
CA LYS A 118 21.19 -12.00 9.45
C LYS A 118 21.32 -10.67 10.19
N ASP A 119 20.21 -9.97 10.39
CA ASP A 119 20.20 -8.59 10.90
C ASP A 119 19.91 -8.51 12.41
N TRP A 120 19.73 -9.65 13.11
CA TRP A 120 19.28 -9.68 14.50
C TRP A 120 20.11 -8.83 15.46
N LEU A 121 21.44 -8.86 15.35
CA LEU A 121 22.30 -8.06 16.22
C LEU A 121 22.07 -6.55 16.03
N GLN A 122 21.85 -6.12 14.78
CA GLN A 122 21.56 -4.73 14.47
C GLN A 122 20.15 -4.34 14.92
N LEU A 123 19.17 -5.25 14.73
CA LEU A 123 17.81 -5.09 15.24
C LEU A 123 17.82 -4.91 16.77
N ALA A 124 18.52 -5.78 17.49
CA ALA A 124 18.60 -5.71 18.94
C ALA A 124 19.17 -4.38 19.42
N ALA A 125 20.23 -3.87 18.78
CA ALA A 125 20.82 -2.59 19.12
C ALA A 125 19.86 -1.40 18.87
N VAL A 126 19.25 -1.32 17.67
CA VAL A 126 18.43 -0.15 17.27
C VAL A 126 17.07 -0.14 17.97
N PHE A 127 16.44 -1.30 18.09
CA PHE A 127 15.13 -1.45 18.71
C PHE A 127 15.20 -1.61 20.23
N SER A 128 16.41 -1.58 20.82
CA SER A 128 16.65 -1.72 22.26
C SER A 128 16.13 -3.05 22.81
N LEU A 129 16.39 -4.13 22.08
CA LEU A 129 16.07 -5.51 22.46
C LEU A 129 17.31 -6.19 23.03
N GLU A 130 17.12 -7.22 23.85
CA GLU A 130 18.25 -8.01 24.35
C GLU A 130 18.82 -8.91 23.24
N ALA A 131 20.10 -8.73 22.89
CA ALA A 131 20.73 -9.47 21.79
C ALA A 131 20.73 -10.99 21.98
N SER A 132 20.84 -11.47 23.22
CA SER A 132 20.76 -12.90 23.58
C SER A 132 19.33 -13.47 23.57
N ALA A 133 18.32 -12.62 23.37
CA ALA A 133 16.91 -12.96 23.53
C ALA A 133 16.17 -13.13 22.20
N TYR A 134 16.82 -13.59 21.11
CA TYR A 134 16.07 -14.00 19.93
C TYR A 134 15.11 -15.13 20.30
N SER A 135 13.84 -14.77 20.47
CA SER A 135 12.82 -15.67 21.02
C SER A 135 12.15 -16.53 19.94
N GLY A 136 12.54 -16.36 18.67
CA GLY A 136 11.92 -17.00 17.52
C GLY A 136 10.66 -16.29 17.03
N ILE A 137 10.21 -16.66 15.83
CA ILE A 137 9.03 -16.07 15.20
C ILE A 137 7.76 -16.73 15.75
N ARG A 138 6.82 -15.93 16.24
CA ARG A 138 5.48 -16.37 16.63
C ARG A 138 4.48 -16.25 15.49
N ASP A 139 4.52 -15.13 14.78
CA ASP A 139 3.57 -14.83 13.71
C ASP A 139 4.21 -13.98 12.60
N ILE A 140 3.76 -14.21 11.36
CA ILE A 140 4.03 -13.35 10.21
C ILE A 140 2.68 -12.98 9.60
N ASP A 141 2.43 -11.69 9.43
CA ASP A 141 1.29 -11.16 8.71
C ASP A 141 1.76 -10.44 7.45
N THR A 142 1.51 -11.07 6.30
CA THR A 142 1.90 -10.58 4.97
C THR A 142 0.78 -9.77 4.28
N SER A 143 -0.23 -9.31 5.02
CA SER A 143 -1.42 -8.63 4.46
C SER A 143 -1.37 -7.10 4.55
N LEU A 144 -0.22 -6.51 4.87
CA LEU A 144 -0.09 -5.09 5.21
C LEU A 144 0.25 -4.15 4.05
N GLY A 145 0.19 -4.62 2.80
CA GLY A 145 0.39 -3.76 1.64
C GLY A 145 0.31 -4.51 0.33
N ASP A 146 0.24 -3.75 -0.77
CA ASP A 146 0.30 -4.32 -2.11
C ASP A 146 1.71 -4.87 -2.37
N GLY A 147 1.77 -6.16 -2.67
CA GLY A 147 3.03 -6.81 -3.00
C GLY A 147 3.47 -6.56 -4.44
N HIS A 148 4.77 -6.69 -4.69
CA HIS A 148 5.38 -6.75 -6.02
C HIS A 148 6.29 -7.97 -6.08
N HIS A 149 6.23 -8.74 -7.16
CA HIS A 149 6.87 -10.06 -7.28
C HIS A 149 6.51 -10.99 -6.10
N GLY A 150 5.28 -10.89 -5.59
CA GLY A 150 4.78 -11.61 -4.42
C GLY A 150 5.45 -11.28 -3.08
N GLU A 151 6.29 -10.25 -3.02
CA GLU A 151 6.83 -9.70 -1.77
C GLU A 151 6.06 -8.46 -1.34
N GLY A 152 5.68 -8.37 -0.08
CA GLY A 152 4.94 -7.23 0.47
C GLY A 152 5.44 -6.79 1.84
N THR A 153 4.90 -5.69 2.35
CA THR A 153 5.15 -5.32 3.75
C THR A 153 4.58 -6.39 4.68
N ALA A 154 5.39 -6.84 5.64
CA ALA A 154 5.01 -7.87 6.59
C ALA A 154 5.21 -7.39 8.04
N LEU A 155 4.27 -7.75 8.92
CA LEU A 155 4.44 -7.64 10.37
C LEU A 155 4.92 -8.97 10.92
N ILE A 156 6.09 -8.94 11.57
CA ILE A 156 6.67 -10.08 12.25
C ILE A 156 6.47 -9.87 13.74
N THR A 157 5.90 -10.87 14.39
CA THR A 157 5.72 -10.90 15.84
C THR A 157 6.56 -12.02 16.41
N LEU A 158 7.44 -11.69 17.36
CA LEU A 158 8.30 -12.65 18.05
C LEU A 158 7.55 -13.31 19.23
N VAL A 159 8.12 -14.38 19.78
CA VAL A 159 7.52 -15.12 20.91
C VAL A 159 7.34 -14.25 22.14
N ASP A 160 8.32 -13.39 22.45
CA ASP A 160 8.27 -12.39 23.54
C ASP A 160 7.25 -11.26 23.31
N GLY A 161 6.64 -11.18 22.13
CA GLY A 161 5.65 -10.16 21.77
C GLY A 161 6.21 -8.94 21.04
N THR A 162 7.52 -8.85 20.83
CA THR A 162 8.16 -7.83 19.99
C THR A 162 7.57 -7.85 18.59
N LYS A 163 7.31 -6.66 18.03
CA LYS A 163 6.73 -6.49 16.70
C LYS A 163 7.66 -5.67 15.82
N LEU A 164 7.95 -6.19 14.63
CA LEU A 164 8.82 -5.58 13.63
C LEU A 164 8.08 -5.52 12.28
N ILE A 165 8.21 -4.42 11.58
CA ILE A 165 7.73 -4.28 10.20
C ILE A 165 8.90 -4.55 9.27
N TYR A 166 8.73 -5.52 8.37
CA TYR A 166 9.64 -5.81 7.28
C TYR A 166 9.09 -5.21 5.99
N LYS A 167 9.91 -4.41 5.30
CA LYS A 167 9.62 -3.89 3.96
C LYS A 167 10.63 -4.48 2.97
N PRO A 168 10.22 -5.28 1.96
CA PRO A 168 11.11 -5.85 0.94
C PRO A 168 11.48 -4.82 -0.13
N ARG A 169 11.86 -3.62 0.30
CA ARG A 169 12.26 -2.51 -0.55
C ARG A 169 13.22 -1.59 0.20
N ASN A 170 13.97 -0.79 -0.55
CA ASN A 170 14.76 0.30 0.02
C ASN A 170 13.86 1.23 0.86
N ILE A 171 14.32 1.60 2.05
CA ILE A 171 13.58 2.50 2.96
C ILE A 171 14.39 3.74 3.34
N ASP A 172 15.39 4.12 2.56
CA ASP A 172 16.25 5.27 2.87
C ASP A 172 15.45 6.57 2.92
N THR A 173 14.34 6.65 2.18
CA THR A 173 13.39 7.77 2.28
C THR A 173 12.78 7.91 3.68
N ALA A 174 12.61 6.82 4.43
CA ALA A 174 12.14 6.86 5.82
C ALA A 174 13.21 7.43 6.77
N LEU A 175 14.49 7.09 6.54
CA LEU A 175 15.61 7.68 7.29
C LEU A 175 15.72 9.18 7.02
N ALA A 176 15.63 9.58 5.75
CA ALA A 176 15.63 10.99 5.35
C ALA A 176 14.44 11.76 5.95
N TYR A 177 13.25 11.14 5.98
CA TYR A 177 12.07 11.73 6.61
C TYR A 177 12.23 11.92 8.12
N ASN A 178 12.77 10.92 8.83
CA ASN A 178 13.06 11.06 10.27
C ASN A 178 14.04 12.20 10.56
N SER A 179 15.10 12.35 9.75
CA SER A 179 16.05 13.45 9.86
C SER A 179 15.37 14.80 9.62
N PHE A 180 14.52 14.89 8.61
CA PHE A 180 13.75 16.10 8.34
C PHE A 180 12.78 16.45 9.46
N LEU A 181 12.05 15.47 10.01
CA LEU A 181 11.18 15.69 11.18
C LEU A 181 11.97 16.13 12.41
N SER A 182 13.19 15.62 12.60
CA SER A 182 14.06 16.06 13.71
C SER A 182 14.43 17.54 13.57
N TRP A 183 14.70 18.01 12.35
CA TRP A 183 14.91 19.43 12.06
C TRP A 183 13.65 20.26 12.33
N VAL A 184 12.47 19.80 11.89
CA VAL A 184 11.18 20.47 12.18
C VAL A 184 10.92 20.56 13.69
N ASN A 185 11.18 19.47 14.42
CA ASN A 185 11.03 19.41 15.88
C ASN A 185 11.90 20.45 16.57
N HIS A 186 13.16 20.56 16.17
CA HIS A 186 14.09 21.55 16.70
C HIS A 186 13.61 22.99 16.41
N LYS A 187 13.16 23.28 15.18
CA LYS A 187 12.71 24.62 14.79
C LYS A 187 11.44 25.09 15.50
N LEU A 188 10.50 24.18 15.74
CA LEU A 188 9.21 24.50 16.35
C LEU A 188 9.15 24.25 17.86
N GLY A 189 10.19 23.65 18.46
CA GLY A 189 10.15 23.23 19.86
C GLY A 189 9.06 22.16 20.12
N THR A 190 8.84 21.29 19.14
CA THR A 190 7.83 20.22 19.20
C THR A 190 8.49 18.84 19.19
N ASN A 191 7.69 17.77 19.21
CA ASN A 191 8.18 16.40 19.27
C ASN A 191 7.32 15.47 18.40
N LEU A 192 7.27 15.72 17.09
CA LEU A 192 6.72 14.80 16.10
C LEU A 192 7.41 13.45 16.23
N LYS A 193 6.61 12.38 16.25
CA LYS A 193 7.09 11.00 16.40
C LYS A 193 7.75 10.53 15.11
N THR A 194 9.00 10.08 15.22
CA THR A 194 9.75 9.41 14.16
C THR A 194 9.65 7.88 14.30
N ILE A 195 9.96 7.14 13.24
CA ILE A 195 9.91 5.67 13.25
C ILE A 195 11.34 5.13 13.28
N LYS A 196 11.72 4.40 14.34
CA LYS A 196 13.01 3.69 14.35
C LYS A 196 13.06 2.74 13.15
N CYS A 197 14.10 2.84 12.33
CA CYS A 197 14.23 2.01 11.14
C CYS A 197 15.68 1.67 10.80
N ILE A 198 15.86 0.60 10.03
CA ILE A 198 17.14 0.10 9.53
C ILE A 198 16.98 -0.16 8.04
N SER A 199 17.74 0.56 7.23
CA SER A 199 17.83 0.28 5.79
C SER A 199 18.95 -0.72 5.54
N CYS A 200 18.63 -1.80 4.82
CA CYS A 200 19.56 -2.86 4.43
C CYS A 200 19.84 -2.84 2.91
N GLY A 201 19.63 -1.69 2.26
CA GLY A 201 19.80 -1.52 0.81
C GLY A 201 18.54 -1.87 0.04
N SER A 202 18.29 -3.15 -0.23
CA SER A 202 17.12 -3.62 -1.01
C SER A 202 15.88 -3.94 -0.18
N TYR A 203 16.01 -3.95 1.15
CA TYR A 203 14.93 -4.16 2.11
C TYR A 203 15.21 -3.35 3.38
N GLY A 204 14.28 -3.32 4.33
CA GLY A 204 14.52 -2.70 5.62
C GLY A 204 13.51 -3.07 6.70
N TRP A 205 13.85 -2.65 7.91
CA TRP A 205 13.12 -2.93 9.14
C TRP A 205 12.62 -1.64 9.77
N LEU A 206 11.38 -1.63 10.24
CA LEU A 206 10.78 -0.50 10.97
C LEU A 206 10.19 -0.99 12.29
N ALA A 207 10.18 -0.11 13.29
CA ALA A 207 9.44 -0.32 14.52
C ALA A 207 7.95 -0.41 14.20
N PHE A 208 7.25 -1.34 14.84
CA PHE A 208 5.80 -1.33 14.84
C PHE A 208 5.29 -0.11 15.61
N ILE A 209 4.40 0.65 14.98
CA ILE A 209 3.73 1.79 15.61
C ILE A 209 2.34 1.33 16.05
N PRO A 210 2.08 1.21 17.37
CA PRO A 210 0.77 0.79 17.86
C PRO A 210 -0.28 1.90 17.69
N ASN A 211 -1.49 1.52 17.33
CA ASN A 211 -2.66 2.37 17.51
C ASN A 211 -3.02 2.42 18.99
N GLU A 212 -2.89 3.61 19.59
CA GLU A 212 -3.10 3.84 21.01
C GLU A 212 -4.14 4.96 21.17
N GLY A 213 -5.06 4.78 22.11
CA GLY A 213 -6.00 5.84 22.48
C GLY A 213 -5.29 7.00 23.18
N VAL A 214 -6.00 8.10 23.33
CA VAL A 214 -5.60 9.24 24.16
C VAL A 214 -6.33 9.19 25.50
N ASP A 215 -5.68 9.69 26.55
CA ASP A 215 -6.24 9.68 27.90
C ASP A 215 -6.78 11.05 28.34
N THR A 216 -6.42 12.14 27.64
CA THR A 216 -6.89 13.49 27.99
C THR A 216 -7.23 14.38 26.78
N PRO A 217 -8.11 15.38 26.95
CA PRO A 217 -8.37 16.41 25.92
C PRO A 217 -7.13 17.21 25.51
N GLU A 218 -6.14 17.38 26.38
CA GLU A 218 -4.86 18.03 26.09
C GLU A 218 -4.03 17.19 25.11
N GLU A 219 -4.07 15.86 25.22
CA GLU A 219 -3.43 14.96 24.27
C GLU A 219 -4.08 15.02 22.88
N LEU A 220 -5.41 15.15 22.81
CA LEU A 220 -6.11 15.39 21.55
C LEU A 220 -5.74 16.75 20.93
N SER A 221 -5.65 17.77 21.78
CA SER A 221 -5.20 19.11 21.37
C SER A 221 -3.80 19.06 20.76
N MET A 222 -2.91 18.28 21.38
CA MET A 222 -1.54 18.04 20.91
C MET A 222 -1.52 17.19 19.64
N TYR A 223 -2.34 16.15 19.55
CA TYR A 223 -2.48 15.31 18.36
C TYR A 223 -2.83 16.16 17.14
N TYR A 224 -3.89 16.96 17.23
CA TYR A 224 -4.33 17.76 16.09
C TYR A 224 -3.39 18.93 15.78
N TYR A 225 -2.73 19.49 16.77
CA TYR A 225 -1.65 20.45 16.53
C TYR A 225 -0.51 19.80 15.70
N GLN A 226 -0.05 18.62 16.09
CA GLN A 226 0.96 17.88 15.34
C GLN A 226 0.46 17.44 13.96
N ALA A 227 -0.81 17.06 13.83
CA ALA A 227 -1.42 16.71 12.55
C ALA A 227 -1.39 17.90 11.58
N GLY A 228 -1.61 19.12 12.11
CA GLY A 228 -1.48 20.38 11.38
C GLY A 228 -0.05 20.61 10.89
N ILE A 229 0.95 20.37 11.74
CA ILE A 229 2.36 20.46 11.34
C ILE A 229 2.67 19.47 10.21
N LEU A 230 2.19 18.22 10.32
CA LEU A 230 2.40 17.21 9.29
C LEU A 230 1.73 17.57 7.95
N LEU A 231 0.58 18.26 7.96
CA LEU A 231 -0.01 18.80 6.73
C LEU A 231 0.96 19.76 6.01
N ALA A 232 1.57 20.69 6.74
CA ALA A 232 2.53 21.62 6.17
C ALA A 232 3.81 20.90 5.70
N VAL A 233 4.29 19.91 6.45
CA VAL A 233 5.43 19.06 6.06
C VAL A 233 5.15 18.36 4.73
N THR A 234 4.00 17.69 4.60
CA THR A 234 3.66 16.99 3.34
C THR A 234 3.44 17.94 2.16
N LEU A 235 2.93 19.15 2.43
CA LEU A 235 2.78 20.20 1.41
C LEU A 235 4.14 20.64 0.84
N LEU A 236 5.11 20.92 1.73
CA LEU A 236 6.46 21.33 1.35
C LEU A 236 7.18 20.21 0.60
N LEU A 237 7.12 18.98 1.12
CA LEU A 237 7.77 17.81 0.50
C LEU A 237 7.11 17.38 -0.82
N GLY A 238 5.88 17.83 -1.09
CA GLY A 238 5.11 17.39 -2.25
C GLY A 238 4.71 15.92 -2.14
N SER A 239 4.45 15.46 -0.92
CA SER A 239 4.09 14.07 -0.64
C SER A 239 2.79 13.68 -1.34
N LYS A 240 2.68 12.40 -1.70
CA LYS A 240 1.45 11.79 -2.22
C LYS A 240 1.14 10.50 -1.47
N ASP A 241 -0.08 10.01 -1.63
CA ASP A 241 -0.50 8.68 -1.17
C ASP A 241 -0.52 8.50 0.37
N CYS A 242 -0.70 9.57 1.15
CA CYS A 242 -0.90 9.52 2.60
C CYS A 242 -2.38 9.25 2.95
N HIS A 243 -2.98 8.24 2.32
CA HIS A 243 -4.37 7.85 2.58
C HIS A 243 -4.53 7.21 3.97
N PHE A 244 -5.79 6.96 4.37
CA PHE A 244 -6.15 6.50 5.73
C PHE A 244 -5.46 5.22 6.22
N GLU A 245 -4.84 4.42 5.35
CA GLU A 245 -4.12 3.20 5.75
C GLU A 245 -2.65 3.50 6.09
N ASN A 246 -2.13 4.64 5.62
CA ASN A 246 -0.74 5.07 5.80
C ASN A 246 -0.59 6.06 6.97
N VAL A 247 -1.63 6.21 7.80
CA VAL A 247 -1.64 7.05 9.00
C VAL A 247 -2.04 6.21 10.20
N ILE A 248 -1.28 6.31 11.29
CA ILE A 248 -1.62 5.74 12.60
C ILE A 248 -1.72 6.85 13.63
N ALA A 249 -2.83 6.86 14.35
CA ALA A 249 -3.01 7.59 15.59
C ALA A 249 -2.44 6.77 16.75
N SER A 250 -1.27 7.18 17.25
CA SER A 250 -0.55 6.53 18.35
C SER A 250 -0.54 7.46 19.54
N GLY A 251 -1.61 7.43 20.34
CA GLY A 251 -1.86 8.36 21.43
C GLY A 251 -1.91 9.79 20.93
N LYS A 252 -1.12 10.68 21.52
CA LYS A 252 -1.00 12.09 21.11
C LYS A 252 -0.21 12.31 19.81
N TYR A 253 0.21 11.27 19.10
CA TYR A 253 1.06 11.36 17.91
C TYR A 253 0.34 10.86 16.64
N PRO A 254 0.09 11.73 15.65
CA PRO A 254 -0.19 11.29 14.29
C PRO A 254 1.12 10.82 13.63
N VAL A 255 1.12 9.64 13.02
CA VAL A 255 2.31 9.03 12.41
C VAL A 255 2.02 8.61 10.98
N ILE A 256 2.80 9.11 10.02
CA ILE A 256 2.80 8.61 8.64
C ILE A 256 3.75 7.42 8.58
N ILE A 257 3.26 6.26 8.10
CA ILE A 257 4.00 4.98 8.19
C ILE A 257 4.56 4.49 6.86
N ASP A 258 4.14 5.09 5.74
CA ASP A 258 4.73 4.82 4.43
C ASP A 258 5.36 6.07 3.81
N HIS A 259 6.63 5.92 3.43
CA HIS A 259 7.50 7.02 3.01
C HIS A 259 8.01 6.85 1.59
N GLU A 260 7.53 5.84 0.85
CA GLU A 260 7.99 5.59 -0.52
C GLU A 260 7.55 6.68 -1.51
N THR A 261 6.47 7.41 -1.20
CA THR A 261 5.93 8.54 -1.97
C THR A 261 6.04 9.88 -1.22
N ILE A 262 6.90 9.97 -0.21
CA ILE A 262 6.97 11.14 0.69
C ILE A 262 7.49 12.41 0.00
N ILE A 263 8.30 12.25 -1.04
CA ILE A 263 8.71 13.32 -1.96
C ILE A 263 8.34 12.88 -3.36
N GLN A 264 8.05 13.81 -4.26
CA GLN A 264 7.70 13.48 -5.64
C GLN A 264 8.35 14.45 -6.63
N PRO A 265 8.74 14.00 -7.83
CA PRO A 265 9.11 14.89 -8.92
C PRO A 265 7.86 15.54 -9.55
N VAL A 266 8.06 16.49 -10.45
CA VAL A 266 6.97 17.13 -11.22
C VAL A 266 7.05 16.68 -12.67
N LEU A 267 6.00 16.05 -13.19
CA LEU A 267 5.93 15.67 -14.60
C LEU A 267 6.11 16.87 -15.52
N SER A 268 6.85 16.67 -16.61
CA SER A 268 6.83 17.61 -17.72
C SER A 268 5.42 17.62 -18.31
N LYS A 269 4.88 18.82 -18.61
CA LYS A 269 3.47 19.04 -18.99
C LYS A 269 3.07 18.46 -20.36
N GLN A 270 3.74 17.41 -20.85
CA GLN A 270 3.50 16.84 -22.17
C GLN A 270 2.63 15.58 -22.08
N SER A 271 1.46 15.67 -22.73
CA SER A 271 0.67 14.58 -23.34
C SER A 271 0.05 13.46 -22.48
N VAL A 272 0.24 13.38 -21.15
CA VAL A 272 -0.41 12.34 -20.32
C VAL A 272 -1.31 12.95 -19.28
N ARG A 273 -2.60 12.54 -19.28
CA ARG A 273 -3.55 12.94 -18.24
C ARG A 273 -3.18 12.29 -16.90
N THR A 274 -2.84 13.08 -15.91
CA THR A 274 -2.44 12.59 -14.58
C THR A 274 -3.64 12.33 -13.66
N TRP A 275 -3.40 11.63 -12.55
CA TRP A 275 -4.40 11.47 -11.48
C TRP A 275 -4.89 12.83 -10.96
N ASP A 276 -3.95 13.74 -10.70
CA ASP A 276 -4.24 15.06 -10.14
C ASP A 276 -5.08 15.88 -11.11
N GLU A 277 -4.75 15.86 -12.41
CA GLU A 277 -5.56 16.51 -13.45
C GLU A 277 -6.96 15.90 -13.60
N GLN A 278 -7.09 14.57 -13.45
CA GLN A 278 -8.39 13.92 -13.49
C GLN A 278 -9.28 14.35 -12.32
N HIS A 279 -8.70 14.56 -11.14
CA HIS A 279 -9.43 14.95 -9.93
C HIS A 279 -9.33 16.46 -9.63
N GLN A 280 -8.76 17.22 -10.56
CA GLN A 280 -8.60 18.67 -10.52
C GLN A 280 -7.80 19.13 -9.29
N ILE A 281 -6.80 18.38 -8.83
CA ILE A 281 -5.95 18.77 -7.70
C ILE A 281 -4.96 19.85 -8.19
N PRO A 282 -4.90 21.04 -7.55
CA PRO A 282 -3.93 22.06 -7.93
C PRO A 282 -2.51 21.65 -7.57
N TYR A 283 -1.53 22.09 -8.37
CA TYR A 283 -0.11 21.95 -8.02
C TYR A 283 0.22 22.80 -6.78
N CYS A 284 1.13 22.32 -5.94
CA CYS A 284 1.49 22.95 -4.67
C CYS A 284 0.28 23.08 -3.74
N SER A 285 -0.53 22.03 -3.66
CA SER A 285 -1.72 22.00 -2.81
C SER A 285 -1.59 20.97 -1.70
N ILE A 286 -2.13 21.30 -0.53
CA ILE A 286 -2.23 20.40 0.62
C ILE A 286 -3.03 19.12 0.32
N LEU A 287 -3.86 19.18 -0.72
CA LEU A 287 -4.70 18.08 -1.20
C LEU A 287 -3.89 16.97 -1.92
N GLU A 288 -2.67 17.26 -2.39
CA GLU A 288 -1.83 16.28 -3.10
C GLU A 288 -1.47 15.08 -2.21
N SER A 289 -1.30 15.31 -0.90
CA SER A 289 -0.95 14.27 0.07
C SER A 289 -2.05 13.25 0.33
N MET A 290 -3.31 13.59 0.09
CA MET A 290 -4.51 12.85 0.52
C MET A 290 -4.70 12.73 2.05
N LEU A 291 -3.92 13.43 2.88
CA LEU A 291 -4.22 13.54 4.31
C LEU A 291 -5.61 14.16 4.55
N ILE A 292 -6.00 15.08 3.67
CA ILE A 292 -7.34 15.67 3.58
C ILE A 292 -7.83 15.66 2.14
N VAL A 293 -9.15 15.76 1.94
CA VAL A 293 -9.81 15.72 0.63
C VAL A 293 -10.99 16.68 0.59
N ASN A 294 -11.30 17.26 -0.58
CA ASN A 294 -12.48 18.12 -0.76
C ASN A 294 -13.46 17.55 -1.79
N ARG A 295 -14.76 17.82 -1.61
CA ARG A 295 -15.86 17.26 -2.45
C ARG A 295 -15.90 17.81 -3.88
N ASP A 296 -15.48 19.05 -4.07
CA ASP A 296 -15.35 19.69 -5.38
C ASP A 296 -14.22 19.07 -6.22
N ARG A 297 -13.38 18.23 -5.60
CA ARG A 297 -12.35 17.44 -6.24
C ARG A 297 -12.86 16.02 -6.42
N GLY A 298 -12.39 15.36 -7.47
CA GLY A 298 -12.89 14.02 -7.78
C GLY A 298 -12.34 12.89 -6.89
N VAL A 299 -11.48 13.20 -5.91
CA VAL A 299 -10.85 12.19 -5.03
C VAL A 299 -11.93 11.59 -4.11
N PRO A 300 -12.05 10.25 -4.02
CA PRO A 300 -12.98 9.62 -3.11
C PRO A 300 -12.75 10.05 -1.66
N LEU A 301 -13.83 10.48 -1.00
CA LEU A 301 -13.84 10.88 0.41
C LEU A 301 -13.28 9.81 1.36
N ALA A 302 -13.42 8.55 0.98
CA ALA A 302 -12.92 7.38 1.71
C ALA A 302 -11.39 7.31 1.84
N PHE A 303 -10.63 8.11 1.08
CA PHE A 303 -9.17 8.08 1.10
C PHE A 303 -8.52 9.07 2.06
N ALA A 304 -9.29 9.96 2.72
CA ALA A 304 -8.74 10.97 3.61
C ALA A 304 -7.91 10.37 4.75
N GLY A 305 -6.61 10.69 4.82
CA GLY A 305 -5.70 10.24 5.88
C GLY A 305 -6.20 10.55 7.29
N TYR A 306 -6.69 11.77 7.52
CA TYR A 306 -7.29 12.19 8.80
C TYR A 306 -8.81 11.97 8.88
N GLY A 307 -9.35 11.18 7.96
CA GLY A 307 -10.75 10.78 7.92
C GLY A 307 -11.73 11.90 7.65
N ILE A 308 -13.02 11.59 7.77
CA ILE A 308 -14.12 12.54 7.63
C ILE A 308 -15.15 12.19 8.72
N LYS A 309 -15.53 13.19 9.53
CA LYS A 309 -16.50 12.99 10.61
C LYS A 309 -17.78 12.37 10.08
N GLY A 310 -18.31 11.39 10.81
CA GLY A 310 -19.54 10.66 10.49
C GLY A 310 -19.48 9.71 9.28
N LYS A 311 -18.34 9.60 8.58
CA LYS A 311 -18.13 8.61 7.52
C LYS A 311 -17.14 7.55 7.97
N THR A 312 -17.60 6.68 8.86
CA THR A 312 -16.80 5.57 9.40
C THR A 312 -16.93 4.29 8.59
N GLU A 313 -17.96 4.18 7.74
CA GLU A 313 -18.25 3.01 6.95
C GLU A 313 -18.77 3.38 5.55
N ALA A 314 -18.55 2.49 4.58
CA ALA A 314 -19.15 2.54 3.26
C ALA A 314 -19.67 1.16 2.87
N MET A 315 -20.84 1.12 2.26
CA MET A 315 -21.37 -0.10 1.67
C MET A 315 -20.72 -0.37 0.32
N GLU A 316 -20.15 -1.56 0.16
CA GLU A 316 -19.58 -2.04 -1.10
C GLU A 316 -20.35 -3.26 -1.59
N LEU A 317 -20.68 -3.27 -2.88
CA LEU A 317 -21.27 -4.44 -3.53
C LEU A 317 -20.15 -5.32 -4.08
N VAL A 318 -19.97 -6.50 -3.49
CA VAL A 318 -18.97 -7.48 -3.92
C VAL A 318 -19.65 -8.71 -4.53
N LYS A 319 -18.97 -9.36 -5.47
CA LYS A 319 -19.35 -10.68 -5.97
C LYS A 319 -18.44 -11.72 -5.35
N GLN A 320 -19.02 -12.65 -4.60
CA GLN A 320 -18.31 -13.73 -3.92
C GLN A 320 -18.95 -15.08 -4.26
N VAL A 321 -18.16 -16.16 -4.17
CA VAL A 321 -18.68 -17.52 -4.23
C VAL A 321 -19.47 -17.84 -2.97
N VAL A 322 -20.67 -18.39 -3.15
CA VAL A 322 -21.48 -19.03 -2.12
C VAL A 322 -21.57 -20.53 -2.40
N HIS A 323 -21.79 -21.33 -1.35
CA HIS A 323 -21.71 -22.80 -1.44
C HIS A 323 -20.37 -23.28 -2.02
N ALA A 324 -19.27 -22.66 -1.56
CA ALA A 324 -17.92 -23.01 -1.97
C ALA A 324 -17.66 -24.51 -1.81
N ASN A 325 -16.83 -25.05 -2.71
CA ASN A 325 -16.41 -26.45 -2.68
C ASN A 325 -17.59 -27.44 -2.80
N SER A 326 -18.59 -27.08 -3.61
CA SER A 326 -19.76 -27.93 -3.88
C SER A 326 -20.25 -27.76 -5.31
N ILE A 327 -21.08 -28.70 -5.78
CA ILE A 327 -21.71 -28.63 -7.10
C ILE A 327 -22.72 -27.46 -7.20
N ASP A 328 -23.19 -26.94 -6.07
CA ASP A 328 -24.13 -25.81 -6.00
C ASP A 328 -23.39 -24.45 -5.90
N SER A 329 -22.06 -24.46 -6.05
CA SER A 329 -21.24 -23.25 -6.02
C SER A 329 -21.71 -22.26 -7.07
N LYS A 330 -21.89 -21.00 -6.67
CA LYS A 330 -22.27 -19.90 -7.57
C LYS A 330 -21.75 -18.57 -7.06
N ARG A 331 -21.64 -17.59 -7.94
CA ARG A 331 -21.25 -16.22 -7.57
C ARG A 331 -22.46 -15.34 -7.32
N SER A 332 -22.59 -14.85 -6.10
CA SER A 332 -23.70 -13.99 -5.66
C SER A 332 -23.21 -12.58 -5.31
N ASN A 333 -24.11 -11.60 -5.43
CA ASN A 333 -23.87 -10.24 -4.98
C ASN A 333 -24.09 -10.17 -3.47
N HIS A 334 -23.14 -9.59 -2.75
CA HIS A 334 -23.22 -9.34 -1.31
C HIS A 334 -22.90 -7.88 -1.02
N PHE A 335 -23.65 -7.30 -0.09
CA PHE A 335 -23.35 -6.00 0.48
C PHE A 335 -22.43 -6.19 1.67
N LEU A 336 -21.22 -5.63 1.59
CA LEU A 336 -20.29 -5.61 2.72
C LEU A 336 -20.15 -4.18 3.22
N SER A 337 -20.15 -4.01 4.55
CA SER A 337 -19.71 -2.76 5.16
C SER A 337 -18.19 -2.76 5.20
N ARG A 338 -17.59 -1.76 4.55
CA ARG A 338 -16.16 -1.47 4.60
C ARG A 338 -15.94 -0.33 5.58
N LYS A 339 -15.13 -0.56 6.61
CA LYS A 339 -14.66 0.52 7.49
C LYS A 339 -13.79 1.51 6.73
N LEU A 340 -14.11 2.79 6.87
CA LEU A 340 -13.37 3.95 6.35
C LEU A 340 -12.49 4.61 7.42
N VAL A 341 -12.60 4.15 8.66
CA VAL A 341 -11.71 4.49 9.77
C VAL A 341 -11.05 3.22 10.25
N LYS A 342 -9.72 3.25 10.37
CA LYS A 342 -8.90 2.17 10.91
C LYS A 342 -8.14 2.71 12.12
N GLU A 343 -6.83 2.67 12.04
CA GLU A 343 -5.88 3.09 13.05
C GLU A 343 -5.55 4.59 12.93
N ASN A 344 -6.09 5.28 11.91
CA ASN A 344 -5.73 6.64 11.55
C ASN A 344 -6.43 7.76 12.34
N ILE A 345 -7.45 7.42 13.12
CA ILE A 345 -8.26 8.39 13.88
C ILE A 345 -8.02 8.18 15.37
N PRO A 346 -7.70 9.23 16.14
CA PRO A 346 -7.51 9.10 17.58
C PRO A 346 -8.80 8.66 18.25
N THR A 347 -8.67 7.85 19.30
CA THR A 347 -9.79 7.39 20.11
C THR A 347 -9.66 7.91 21.54
N TYR A 348 -10.75 8.43 22.09
CA TYR A 348 -10.85 8.90 23.48
C TYR A 348 -12.10 8.27 24.09
N GLU A 349 -11.96 7.60 25.24
CA GLU A 349 -13.05 6.83 25.89
C GLU A 349 -13.76 5.85 24.92
N GLY A 350 -12.99 5.25 24.00
CA GLY A 350 -13.48 4.30 23.00
C GLY A 350 -14.24 4.92 21.82
N GLN A 351 -14.31 6.24 21.72
CA GLN A 351 -14.96 6.96 20.63
C GLN A 351 -13.95 7.62 19.70
N TYR A 352 -14.22 7.59 18.39
CA TYR A 352 -13.43 8.33 17.41
C TYR A 352 -13.60 9.83 17.58
N VAL A 353 -12.50 10.54 17.74
CA VAL A 353 -12.47 12.01 17.77
C VAL A 353 -11.97 12.49 16.41
N PHE A 354 -12.62 13.51 15.84
CA PHE A 354 -12.30 14.02 14.50
C PHE A 354 -11.75 15.46 14.57
N ALA A 355 -11.01 15.84 13.53
CA ALA A 355 -10.35 17.15 13.43
C ALA A 355 -11.32 18.33 13.52
N ASN A 356 -12.60 18.13 13.18
CA ASN A 356 -13.67 19.12 13.32
C ASN A 356 -13.74 19.71 14.74
N ASP A 357 -13.54 18.87 15.75
CA ASP A 357 -13.69 19.24 17.16
C ASP A 357 -12.43 19.98 17.68
N TYR A 358 -11.31 19.89 16.94
CA TYR A 358 -10.01 20.49 17.26
C TYR A 358 -9.46 21.36 16.11
N LYS A 359 -10.37 21.99 15.35
CA LYS A 359 -10.02 22.78 14.14
C LYS A 359 -8.96 23.85 14.42
N HIS A 360 -9.01 24.47 15.59
CA HIS A 360 -8.10 25.55 15.96
C HIS A 360 -6.68 25.01 16.13
N ASN A 361 -6.52 23.89 16.86
CA ASN A 361 -5.24 23.22 17.04
C ASN A 361 -4.63 22.80 15.69
N LEU A 362 -5.43 22.19 14.82
CA LEU A 362 -5.00 21.79 13.48
C LEU A 362 -4.49 22.98 12.65
N ILE A 363 -5.29 24.04 12.54
CA ILE A 363 -4.91 25.22 11.75
C ILE A 363 -3.71 25.95 12.38
N SER A 364 -3.63 26.02 13.71
CA SER A 364 -2.48 26.60 14.41
C SER A 364 -1.20 25.82 14.17
N GLY A 365 -1.23 24.49 14.20
CA GLY A 365 -0.08 23.64 13.88
C GLY A 365 0.38 23.79 12.44
N PHE A 366 -0.57 23.76 11.50
CA PHE A 366 -0.30 24.03 10.09
C PHE A 366 0.34 25.40 9.88
N SER A 367 -0.24 26.43 10.50
CA SER A 367 0.22 27.81 10.37
C SER A 367 1.63 27.99 10.94
N ALA A 368 1.92 27.41 12.11
CA ALA A 368 3.22 27.51 12.74
C ALA A 368 4.32 26.88 11.88
N ALA A 369 4.08 25.69 11.34
CA ALA A 369 5.02 25.02 10.45
C ALA A 369 5.21 25.77 9.13
N TYR A 370 4.12 26.25 8.52
CA TYR A 370 4.19 27.02 7.28
C TYR A 370 5.01 28.31 7.45
N ASP A 371 4.76 29.07 8.52
CA ASP A 371 5.50 30.31 8.81
C ASP A 371 6.98 30.02 9.10
N MET A 372 7.26 28.93 9.82
CA MET A 372 8.62 28.48 10.08
C MET A 372 9.35 28.13 8.78
N PHE A 373 8.71 27.44 7.83
CA PHE A 373 9.33 27.16 6.53
C PHE A 373 9.62 28.45 5.76
N MET A 374 8.68 29.40 5.72
CA MET A 374 8.92 30.71 5.10
C MET A 374 10.10 31.45 5.73
N ALA A 375 10.21 31.44 7.05
CA ALA A 375 11.31 32.06 7.79
C ALA A 375 12.64 31.33 7.59
N SER A 376 12.62 30.03 7.29
CA SER A 376 13.80 29.18 7.10
C SER A 376 14.17 29.01 5.61
N ARG A 377 13.66 29.89 4.73
CA ARG A 377 13.87 29.77 3.28
C ARG A 377 15.34 29.70 2.90
N GLU A 378 16.17 30.60 3.43
CA GLU A 378 17.61 30.63 3.13
C GLU A 378 18.31 29.30 3.49
N GLU A 379 18.01 28.77 4.68
CA GLU A 379 18.52 27.48 5.15
C GLU A 379 18.03 26.31 4.28
N LEU A 380 16.77 26.33 3.83
CA LEU A 380 16.24 25.31 2.93
C LEU A 380 16.89 25.34 1.53
N PHE A 381 17.42 26.48 1.10
CA PHE A 381 18.17 26.63 -0.16
C PHE A 381 19.68 26.38 -0.04
N ALA A 382 20.22 26.38 1.18
CA ALA A 382 21.64 26.25 1.45
C ALA A 382 22.22 24.88 1.03
N GLU A 383 23.56 24.81 0.95
CA GLU A 383 24.30 23.61 0.59
C GLU A 383 24.26 22.51 1.66
N ASP A 384 23.97 22.87 2.91
CA ASP A 384 23.78 21.98 4.05
C ASP A 384 22.29 21.82 4.44
N SER A 385 21.39 22.16 3.51
CA SER A 385 19.94 22.13 3.71
C SER A 385 19.44 20.77 4.22
N PRO A 386 18.50 20.75 5.18
CA PRO A 386 17.94 19.52 5.74
C PRO A 386 17.21 18.66 4.68
N ILE A 387 16.81 19.23 3.54
CA ILE A 387 16.15 18.49 2.46
C ILE A 387 17.14 17.62 1.66
N LEU A 388 18.45 17.86 1.77
CA LEU A 388 19.47 17.09 1.04
C LEU A 388 19.62 15.65 1.56
N ALA A 389 19.09 15.34 2.74
CA ALA A 389 18.93 13.95 3.19
C ALA A 389 18.09 13.11 2.20
N PHE A 390 17.21 13.77 1.43
CA PHE A 390 16.41 13.14 0.38
C PHE A 390 17.11 13.02 -0.97
N ALA A 391 18.33 13.54 -1.15
CA ALA A 391 19.03 13.49 -2.43
C ALA A 391 19.50 12.07 -2.77
N ASN A 392 19.51 11.71 -4.05
CA ASN A 392 19.91 10.40 -4.58
C ASN A 392 19.19 9.18 -3.98
N GLN A 393 17.97 9.36 -3.47
CA GLN A 393 17.16 8.29 -2.89
C GLN A 393 16.31 7.59 -3.95
N ASN A 394 15.96 6.33 -3.70
CA ASN A 394 15.01 5.60 -4.53
C ASN A 394 13.58 5.92 -4.09
N VAL A 395 12.80 6.58 -4.95
CA VAL A 395 11.46 7.07 -4.66
C VAL A 395 10.44 6.37 -5.56
N ARG A 396 9.33 5.91 -4.97
CA ARG A 396 8.22 5.36 -5.75
C ARG A 396 7.49 6.50 -6.46
N TYR A 397 7.37 6.36 -7.78
CA TYR A 397 6.54 7.24 -8.59
C TYR A 397 5.24 6.53 -8.98
N VAL A 398 4.09 7.07 -8.58
CA VAL A 398 2.79 6.48 -8.92
C VAL A 398 2.38 6.96 -10.31
N TRP A 399 2.85 6.27 -11.36
CA TRP A 399 2.49 6.59 -12.74
C TRP A 399 0.98 6.49 -12.99
N ARG A 400 0.37 5.45 -12.43
CA ARG A 400 -1.06 5.19 -12.50
C ARG A 400 -1.53 4.66 -11.14
N PRO A 401 -2.71 5.08 -10.68
CA PRO A 401 -3.27 4.54 -9.45
C PRO A 401 -3.41 3.01 -9.52
N THR A 402 -2.96 2.33 -8.46
CA THR A 402 -2.94 0.87 -8.33
C THR A 402 -4.29 0.21 -8.64
N TYR A 403 -5.39 0.83 -8.20
CA TYR A 403 -6.74 0.28 -8.42
C TYR A 403 -7.10 0.12 -9.91
N VAL A 404 -6.49 0.90 -10.82
CA VAL A 404 -6.71 0.76 -12.26
C VAL A 404 -6.13 -0.56 -12.76
N TYR A 405 -4.91 -0.91 -12.33
CA TYR A 405 -4.28 -2.19 -12.64
C TYR A 405 -5.07 -3.35 -12.05
N PHE A 406 -5.49 -3.25 -10.78
CA PHE A 406 -6.33 -4.28 -10.14
C PHE A 406 -7.62 -4.55 -10.92
N ARG A 407 -8.28 -3.52 -11.44
CA ARG A 407 -9.49 -3.69 -12.26
C ARG A 407 -9.23 -4.45 -13.56
N ILE A 408 -8.09 -4.19 -14.20
CA ILE A 408 -7.67 -4.86 -15.43
C ILE A 408 -7.35 -6.33 -15.15
N LEU A 409 -6.49 -6.61 -14.17
CA LEU A 409 -6.15 -7.98 -13.77
C LEU A 409 -7.41 -8.76 -13.35
N LYS A 410 -8.30 -8.15 -12.55
CA LYS A 410 -9.58 -8.76 -12.15
C LYS A 410 -10.47 -9.13 -13.35
N TYR A 411 -10.48 -8.30 -14.40
CA TYR A 411 -11.22 -8.58 -15.63
C TYR A 411 -10.61 -9.72 -16.45
N LEU A 412 -9.28 -9.84 -16.43
CA LEU A 412 -8.55 -10.88 -17.16
C LEU A 412 -8.66 -12.28 -16.52
N ARG A 413 -9.24 -12.41 -15.32
CA ARG A 413 -9.52 -13.70 -14.64
C ARG A 413 -10.60 -14.58 -15.28
N LYS A 414 -11.14 -14.20 -16.44
CA LYS A 414 -12.13 -15.02 -17.16
C LYS A 414 -11.45 -16.18 -17.87
N ALA A 415 -12.14 -17.32 -17.94
CA ALA A 415 -11.65 -18.55 -18.56
C ALA A 415 -11.15 -18.32 -20.00
N SER A 416 -11.86 -17.48 -20.77
CA SER A 416 -11.51 -17.13 -22.15
C SER A 416 -10.13 -16.47 -22.31
N PHE A 417 -9.63 -15.78 -21.28
CA PHE A 417 -8.30 -15.17 -21.31
C PHE A 417 -7.26 -16.08 -20.64
N MET A 418 -7.66 -16.83 -19.61
CA MET A 418 -6.76 -17.75 -18.92
C MET A 418 -6.37 -18.98 -19.77
N GLY A 419 -7.16 -19.28 -20.81
CA GLY A 419 -6.90 -20.38 -21.75
C GLY A 419 -5.81 -20.13 -22.78
N SER A 420 -5.32 -18.90 -22.97
CA SER A 420 -4.36 -18.58 -24.03
C SER A 420 -3.52 -17.35 -23.71
N PHE A 421 -2.19 -17.51 -23.67
CA PHE A 421 -1.25 -16.40 -23.51
C PHE A 421 -1.41 -15.33 -24.58
N ALA A 422 -1.70 -15.72 -25.82
CA ALA A 422 -1.91 -14.78 -26.92
C ALA A 422 -3.15 -13.91 -26.66
N SER A 423 -4.26 -14.53 -26.26
CA SER A 423 -5.51 -13.82 -25.93
C SER A 423 -5.35 -12.93 -24.68
N TYR A 424 -4.70 -13.44 -23.64
CA TYR A 424 -4.41 -12.70 -22.42
C TYR A 424 -3.55 -11.46 -22.72
N ARG A 425 -2.40 -11.64 -23.39
CA ARG A 425 -1.48 -10.57 -23.75
C ARG A 425 -2.12 -9.54 -24.67
N SER A 426 -2.84 -9.99 -25.70
CA SER A 426 -3.53 -9.10 -26.63
C SER A 426 -4.55 -8.23 -25.91
N LYS A 427 -5.38 -8.82 -25.03
CA LYS A 427 -6.39 -8.07 -24.30
C LYS A 427 -5.79 -7.12 -23.27
N LEU A 428 -4.75 -7.55 -22.55
CA LEU A 428 -4.00 -6.72 -21.62
C LEU A 428 -3.43 -5.49 -22.33
N TYR A 429 -2.76 -5.69 -23.47
CA TYR A 429 -2.23 -4.61 -24.29
C TYR A 429 -3.33 -3.64 -24.74
N GLU A 430 -4.45 -4.15 -25.26
CA GLU A 430 -5.60 -3.33 -25.67
C GLU A 430 -6.11 -2.45 -24.51
N LEU A 431 -6.19 -2.98 -23.30
CA LEU A 431 -6.72 -2.27 -22.14
C LEU A 431 -5.77 -1.17 -21.64
N ILE A 432 -4.47 -1.44 -21.56
CA ILE A 432 -3.48 -0.46 -21.06
C ILE A 432 -3.20 0.61 -22.13
N ALA A 433 -3.08 0.22 -23.40
CA ALA A 433 -2.78 1.14 -24.51
C ALA A 433 -3.82 2.26 -24.67
N LYS A 434 -5.07 2.07 -24.20
CA LYS A 434 -6.12 3.12 -24.19
C LYS A 434 -5.69 4.39 -23.48
N ALA A 435 -4.87 4.29 -22.43
CA ALA A 435 -4.37 5.45 -21.70
C ALA A 435 -3.38 6.31 -22.50
N TYR A 436 -2.83 5.76 -23.58
CA TYR A 436 -1.81 6.41 -24.40
C TYR A 436 -2.32 6.84 -25.79
N GLN A 437 -3.63 6.77 -26.02
CA GLN A 437 -4.24 7.12 -27.32
C GLN A 437 -4.36 8.63 -27.57
N LYS A 438 -4.28 9.47 -26.54
CA LYS A 438 -4.37 10.94 -26.64
C LYS A 438 -3.06 11.56 -26.19
N GLY A 439 -2.27 12.12 -27.10
CA GLY A 439 -0.96 12.72 -26.82
C GLY A 439 0.20 11.94 -27.46
N ASN A 440 1.42 12.49 -27.46
CA ASN A 440 2.64 11.92 -28.06
C ASN A 440 2.91 10.49 -27.57
N MET A 441 2.23 9.51 -28.17
CA MET A 441 2.34 8.09 -27.87
C MET A 441 3.79 7.62 -28.00
N GLU A 442 4.55 8.20 -28.94
CA GLU A 442 5.96 7.88 -29.18
C GLU A 442 6.84 8.11 -27.95
N ASP A 443 6.61 9.20 -27.21
CA ASP A 443 7.43 9.57 -26.05
C ASP A 443 7.23 8.63 -24.86
N TYR A 444 6.10 7.90 -24.79
CA TYR A 444 5.76 7.08 -23.61
C TYR A 444 5.63 5.57 -23.91
N ARG A 445 6.03 5.11 -25.11
CA ARG A 445 6.01 3.68 -25.47
C ARG A 445 6.81 2.82 -24.51
N PHE A 446 7.92 3.34 -23.99
CA PHE A 446 8.78 2.62 -23.04
C PHE A 446 8.06 2.38 -21.70
N ILE A 447 7.20 3.31 -21.27
CA ILE A 447 6.39 3.17 -20.05
C ILE A 447 5.29 2.13 -20.27
N LEU A 448 4.58 2.20 -21.41
CA LEU A 448 3.58 1.19 -21.77
C LEU A 448 4.21 -0.21 -21.79
N ALA A 449 5.39 -0.36 -22.42
CA ALA A 449 6.10 -1.64 -22.45
C ALA A 449 6.45 -2.14 -21.04
N TYR A 450 6.87 -1.24 -20.15
CA TYR A 450 7.21 -1.56 -18.77
C TYR A 450 5.98 -1.93 -17.92
N GLU A 451 4.83 -1.26 -18.09
CA GLU A 451 3.57 -1.66 -17.46
C GLU A 451 3.16 -3.07 -17.92
N ILE A 452 3.23 -3.34 -19.21
CA ILE A 452 2.82 -4.64 -19.78
C ILE A 452 3.72 -5.77 -19.30
N ASP A 453 5.03 -5.56 -19.23
CA ASP A 453 5.98 -6.59 -18.75
C ASP A 453 5.66 -7.03 -17.31
N GLN A 454 5.42 -6.10 -16.40
CA GLN A 454 5.06 -6.39 -15.01
C GLN A 454 3.67 -7.04 -14.90
N LEU A 455 2.67 -6.51 -15.61
CA LEU A 455 1.30 -7.06 -15.58
C LEU A 455 1.23 -8.49 -16.14
N LEU A 456 2.09 -8.85 -17.09
CA LEU A 456 2.19 -10.21 -17.61
C LEU A 456 2.77 -11.19 -16.58
N LYS A 457 3.61 -10.71 -15.66
CA LYS A 457 4.12 -11.50 -14.52
C LYS A 457 3.09 -11.59 -13.38
N GLY A 458 1.98 -10.87 -13.48
CA GLY A 458 0.93 -10.81 -12.48
C GLY A 458 1.10 -9.69 -11.45
N ASP A 459 2.09 -8.80 -11.64
CA ASP A 459 2.39 -7.72 -10.72
C ASP A 459 1.60 -6.44 -11.02
N ILE A 460 1.38 -5.63 -10.00
CA ILE A 460 0.97 -4.24 -10.18
C ILE A 460 2.24 -3.45 -10.54
N PRO A 461 2.27 -2.76 -11.69
CA PRO A 461 3.42 -1.96 -12.10
C PRO A 461 3.89 -0.98 -11.03
N LEU A 462 5.19 -1.03 -10.74
CA LEU A 462 5.85 -0.15 -9.78
C LEU A 462 6.96 0.61 -10.50
N PHE A 463 6.93 1.94 -10.38
CA PHE A 463 7.97 2.79 -10.95
C PHE A 463 8.79 3.40 -9.83
N ASN A 464 10.09 3.39 -10.05
CA ASN A 464 11.07 3.97 -9.16
C ASN A 464 11.86 5.04 -9.91
N VAL A 465 12.17 6.14 -9.21
CA VAL A 465 12.96 7.25 -9.70
C VAL A 465 14.02 7.61 -8.67
N ASN A 466 15.23 7.90 -9.14
CA ASN A 466 16.22 8.53 -8.27
C ASN A 466 15.80 9.98 -8.02
N SER A 467 15.73 10.40 -6.77
CA SER A 467 15.18 11.70 -6.36
C SER A 467 15.92 12.92 -6.91
N SER A 468 17.12 12.73 -7.48
CA SER A 468 17.97 13.76 -8.10
C SER A 468 18.09 13.59 -9.63
N LYS A 469 17.10 12.96 -10.27
CA LYS A 469 17.07 12.72 -11.72
C LYS A 469 15.73 13.16 -12.33
N HIS A 470 15.78 13.59 -13.59
CA HIS A 470 14.62 14.05 -14.37
C HIS A 470 13.98 12.99 -15.27
N HIS A 471 14.46 11.76 -15.22
CA HIS A 471 14.11 10.70 -16.17
C HIS A 471 13.56 9.47 -15.45
N LEU A 472 12.51 8.87 -16.00
CA LEU A 472 11.94 7.62 -15.50
C LEU A 472 12.60 6.43 -16.23
N LEU A 473 12.79 5.31 -15.52
CA LEU A 473 13.38 4.07 -16.06
C LEU A 473 14.78 4.26 -16.70
N GLY A 474 15.52 5.29 -16.31
CA GLY A 474 16.84 5.60 -16.87
C GLY A 474 16.83 6.04 -18.34
N ASN A 475 15.66 6.38 -18.89
CA ASN A 475 15.56 6.87 -20.26
C ASN A 475 15.97 8.35 -20.36
N GLU A 476 17.27 8.59 -20.51
CA GLU A 476 17.85 9.93 -20.61
C GLU A 476 17.43 10.71 -21.86
N THR A 477 16.88 10.02 -22.88
CA THR A 477 16.42 10.69 -24.11
C THR A 477 15.14 11.49 -23.94
N ILE A 478 14.36 11.22 -22.89
CA ILE A 478 13.07 11.86 -22.63
C ILE A 478 13.09 12.45 -21.23
N GLN A 479 12.99 13.78 -21.14
CA GLN A 479 12.83 14.48 -19.87
C GLN A 479 11.39 14.26 -19.35
N THR A 480 11.21 13.22 -18.54
CA THR A 480 9.91 12.85 -17.98
C THR A 480 9.45 13.85 -16.93
N PHE A 481 10.39 14.45 -16.20
CA PHE A 481 10.10 15.38 -15.12
C PHE A 481 10.68 16.77 -15.40
N GLN A 482 9.86 17.80 -15.24
CA GLN A 482 10.27 19.20 -15.27
C GLN A 482 11.17 19.53 -14.06
N TYR A 483 10.82 18.99 -12.89
CA TYR A 483 11.61 19.11 -11.67
C TYR A 483 11.87 17.72 -11.09
N ASP A 484 13.08 17.46 -10.63
CA ASP A 484 13.34 16.31 -9.77
C ASP A 484 12.68 16.51 -8.38
N CYS A 485 12.86 15.55 -7.47
CA CYS A 485 12.20 15.66 -6.16
C CYS A 485 12.75 16.82 -5.34
N ILE A 486 14.06 17.08 -5.38
CA ILE A 486 14.72 18.13 -4.59
C ILE A 486 14.39 19.51 -5.15
N GLU A 487 14.44 19.66 -6.46
CA GLU A 487 14.03 20.86 -7.17
C GLU A 487 12.55 21.16 -6.95
N ASN A 488 11.67 20.15 -6.90
CA ASN A 488 10.25 20.36 -6.58
C ASN A 488 10.07 20.93 -5.17
N ILE A 489 10.79 20.43 -4.17
CA ILE A 489 10.75 20.98 -2.80
C ILE A 489 11.22 22.44 -2.79
N LYS A 490 12.34 22.74 -3.48
CA LYS A 490 12.88 24.10 -3.64
C LYS A 490 11.90 25.02 -4.39
N ASN A 491 11.21 24.51 -5.40
CA ASN A 491 10.19 25.26 -6.13
C ASN A 491 8.96 25.53 -5.25
N ARG A 492 8.52 24.58 -4.42
CA ARG A 492 7.39 24.79 -3.50
C ARG A 492 7.69 25.86 -2.47
N ILE A 493 8.87 25.85 -1.84
CA ILE A 493 9.24 26.87 -0.85
C ILE A 493 9.35 28.28 -1.44
N SER A 494 9.69 28.40 -2.74
CA SER A 494 9.71 29.70 -3.44
C SER A 494 8.30 30.25 -3.68
N LEU A 495 7.31 29.37 -3.84
CA LEU A 495 5.89 29.71 -4.01
C LEU A 495 5.18 30.05 -2.69
N PHE A 496 5.76 29.72 -1.54
CA PHE A 496 5.12 30.01 -0.25
C PHE A 496 5.02 31.51 -0.01
N SER A 497 3.78 31.99 0.15
CA SER A 497 3.44 33.36 0.53
C SER A 497 2.27 33.37 1.53
N PRO A 498 1.94 34.53 2.13
CA PRO A 498 0.74 34.67 2.96
C PRO A 498 -0.56 34.37 2.20
N GLU A 499 -0.64 34.73 0.92
CA GLU A 499 -1.80 34.46 0.05
C GLU A 499 -1.94 32.95 -0.19
N HIS A 500 -0.83 32.27 -0.54
CA HIS A 500 -0.83 30.83 -0.72
C HIS A 500 -1.21 30.10 0.59
N LYS A 501 -0.71 30.56 1.74
CA LYS A 501 -1.12 30.03 3.05
C LYS A 501 -2.62 30.14 3.27
N GLY A 502 -3.21 31.29 2.92
CA GLY A 502 -4.64 31.53 2.99
C GLY A 502 -5.44 30.53 2.16
N GLU A 503 -5.01 30.26 0.93
CA GLU A 503 -5.62 29.24 0.06
C GLU A 503 -5.56 27.83 0.68
N GLN A 504 -4.41 27.45 1.23
CA GLN A 504 -4.28 26.14 1.88
C GLN A 504 -5.18 26.01 3.12
N ILE A 505 -5.33 27.07 3.92
CA ILE A 505 -6.26 27.11 5.06
C ILE A 505 -7.71 27.01 4.58
N GLU A 506 -8.05 27.58 3.42
CA GLU A 506 -9.37 27.42 2.81
C GLU A 506 -9.63 25.96 2.45
N TYR A 507 -8.65 25.25 1.86
CA TYR A 507 -8.79 23.81 1.61
C TYR A 507 -9.00 23.00 2.88
N ILE A 508 -8.25 23.28 3.96
CA ILE A 508 -8.44 22.64 5.27
C ILE A 508 -9.86 22.92 5.79
N THR A 509 -10.30 24.17 5.71
CA THR A 509 -11.62 24.60 6.20
C THR A 509 -12.75 23.94 5.43
N ASN A 510 -12.62 23.80 4.11
CA ASN A 510 -13.60 23.14 3.26
C ASN A 510 -13.72 21.64 3.58
N TRP A 511 -12.61 20.96 3.83
CA TRP A 511 -12.60 19.56 4.29
C TRP A 511 -13.32 19.41 5.64
N LEU A 512 -13.03 20.28 6.61
CA LEU A 512 -13.68 20.30 7.92
C LEU A 512 -15.18 20.65 7.86
N ARG A 513 -15.67 21.21 6.76
CA ARG A 513 -17.08 21.56 6.57
C ARG A 513 -17.86 20.52 5.77
N ILE A 514 -17.22 19.42 5.35
CA ILE A 514 -17.90 18.34 4.65
C ILE A 514 -19.08 17.87 5.50
N PRO A 515 -20.33 18.07 5.06
CA PRO A 515 -21.48 17.79 5.90
C PRO A 515 -21.58 16.29 6.16
N LEU A 516 -22.01 15.94 7.37
CA LEU A 516 -22.50 14.61 7.70
C LEU A 516 -23.69 14.38 6.76
N LEU A 517 -23.55 13.48 5.78
CA LEU A 517 -24.72 13.05 5.04
C LEU A 517 -25.57 12.22 6.02
N PRO A 518 -26.90 12.40 6.03
CA PRO A 518 -27.79 11.59 6.85
C PRO A 518 -27.69 10.11 6.55
#